data_AF-A0A2N5CMN0-F1
#
_entry.id   AF-A0A2N5CMN0-F1
#
_cell.length_a   1.000
_cell.length_b   1.000
_cell.length_c   1.000
_cell.angle_alpha   90.00
_cell.angle_beta   90.00
_cell.angle_gamma   90.00
#
_symmetry.space_group_name_H-M   'P 1'
#
loop_
_entity.id
_entity.type
_entity.pdbx_description
1 polymer ?
#
loop_
_entity_poly.entity_id
_entity_poly.type
_entity_poly.pdbx_seq_one_letter_code
_entity_poly.pdbx_strand_id
1 'polypeptide(L)'
;MAGSDGRSVVPARLPDDFLGRLVVDCPACGGYAVILPCDLSDVRAFAARRMVCRDCGAMREKPQTPNGASIDPFMGLAPRFRAATRHGDLVAWNEEHLDYLETYLSGRVRVEQLPVDPAGPRNQTIVSRLPAWAKSAKNRDDVLRAVARVRKERG
;
A
#
# COMPACT_ATOMS: atom_id res chain seq x y z
N MET A 1 33.72 -12.68 -0.56
CA MET A 1 33.15 -11.33 -0.33
C MET A 1 31.70 -11.50 0.04
N ALA A 2 31.39 -11.71 1.32
CA ALA A 2 30.05 -12.04 1.81
C ALA A 2 29.82 -11.31 3.12
N GLY A 3 28.78 -10.47 3.17
CA GLY A 3 28.45 -9.71 4.36
C GLY A 3 27.93 -8.30 4.08
N SER A 4 27.10 -8.10 3.05
CA SER A 4 26.11 -7.02 3.15
C SER A 4 25.06 -7.51 4.13
N ASP A 5 25.22 -7.07 5.37
CA ASP A 5 24.36 -7.37 6.50
C ASP A 5 22.90 -7.24 6.06
N GLY A 6 22.08 -8.25 6.33
CA GLY A 6 20.69 -8.33 5.89
C GLY A 6 19.78 -7.32 6.59
N ARG A 7 20.17 -6.05 6.68
CA ARG A 7 19.46 -4.97 7.34
C ARG A 7 18.67 -4.18 6.30
N SER A 8 17.35 -4.10 6.48
CA SER A 8 16.50 -3.16 5.74
C SER A 8 16.28 -1.90 6.58
N VAL A 9 16.28 -0.75 5.91
CA VAL A 9 16.01 0.54 6.52
C VAL A 9 14.98 1.26 5.64
N VAL A 10 13.89 1.71 6.24
CA VAL A 10 12.85 2.49 5.56
C VAL A 10 12.50 3.72 6.38
N PRO A 11 12.12 4.85 5.76
CA PRO A 11 11.57 5.97 6.50
C PRO A 11 10.22 5.60 7.10
N ALA A 12 9.86 6.20 8.23
CA ALA A 12 8.49 6.17 8.72
C ALA A 12 7.56 6.79 7.68
N ARG A 13 6.55 6.05 7.26
CA ARG A 13 5.53 6.50 6.31
C ARG A 13 4.14 6.28 6.88
N LEU A 14 3.28 7.28 6.72
CA LEU A 14 1.88 7.25 7.08
C LEU A 14 1.02 6.67 5.95
N PRO A 15 -0.21 6.22 6.25
CA PRO A 15 -1.19 5.88 5.22
C PRO A 15 -1.33 6.94 4.12
N ASP A 16 -1.47 8.20 4.52
CA ASP A 16 -1.74 9.30 3.59
C ASP A 16 -0.64 9.47 2.53
N ASP A 17 0.59 9.07 2.84
CA ASP A 17 1.72 9.15 1.92
C ASP A 17 1.60 8.23 0.70
N PHE A 18 0.64 7.29 0.69
CA PHE A 18 0.40 6.36 -0.42
C PHE A 18 -0.95 6.59 -1.11
N LEU A 19 -1.71 7.63 -0.74
CA LEU A 19 -3.06 7.89 -1.27
C LEU A 19 -3.09 8.70 -2.58
N GLY A 20 -1.93 9.17 -3.07
CA GLY A 20 -1.83 9.89 -4.34
C GLY A 20 -2.21 9.04 -5.56
N ARG A 21 -2.14 7.72 -5.44
CA ARG A 21 -2.58 6.77 -6.46
C ARG A 21 -2.96 5.45 -5.82
N LEU A 22 -4.12 4.89 -6.16
CA LEU A 22 -4.55 3.58 -5.66
C LEU A 22 -4.81 2.64 -6.82
N VAL A 23 -4.51 1.36 -6.64
CA VAL A 23 -4.73 0.32 -7.64
C VAL A 23 -5.82 -0.61 -7.14
N VAL A 24 -6.85 -0.76 -7.95
CA VAL A 24 -8.03 -1.56 -7.64
C VAL A 24 -8.41 -2.46 -8.81
N ASP A 25 -9.22 -3.47 -8.52
CA ASP A 25 -9.86 -4.26 -9.57
C ASP A 25 -10.98 -3.43 -10.20
N CYS A 26 -11.02 -3.39 -11.53
CA CYS A 26 -12.09 -2.71 -12.24
C CYS A 26 -13.43 -3.41 -11.95
N PRO A 27 -14.47 -2.70 -11.47
CA PRO A 27 -15.76 -3.31 -11.21
C PRO A 27 -16.51 -3.75 -12.48
N ALA A 28 -16.08 -3.30 -13.67
CA ALA A 28 -16.72 -3.64 -14.94
C ALA A 28 -16.09 -4.87 -15.61
N CYS A 29 -14.76 -5.01 -15.58
CA CYS A 29 -14.06 -6.09 -16.29
C CYS A 29 -13.11 -6.93 -15.43
N GLY A 30 -12.91 -6.61 -14.14
CA GLY A 30 -11.88 -7.22 -13.29
C GLY A 30 -10.44 -6.83 -13.64
N GLY A 31 -10.27 -5.99 -14.65
CA GLY A 31 -8.98 -5.50 -15.13
C GLY A 31 -8.30 -4.48 -14.21
N TYR A 32 -7.16 -3.95 -14.65
CA TYR A 32 -6.37 -3.00 -13.90
C TYR A 32 -7.04 -1.62 -13.91
N ALA A 33 -7.46 -1.14 -12.73
CA ALA A 33 -7.98 0.22 -12.55
C ALA A 33 -7.14 1.03 -11.56
N VAL A 34 -7.08 2.34 -11.80
CA VAL A 34 -6.42 3.30 -10.92
C VAL A 34 -7.42 4.28 -10.37
N ILE A 35 -7.27 4.67 -9.10
CA ILE A 35 -7.96 5.80 -8.49
C ILE A 35 -6.93 6.89 -8.23
N LEU A 36 -7.23 8.10 -8.69
CA LEU A 36 -6.40 9.29 -8.52
C LEU A 36 -7.21 10.41 -7.86
N PRO A 37 -6.60 11.29 -7.06
CA PRO A 37 -7.19 12.58 -6.74
C PRO A 37 -7.53 13.36 -8.02
N CYS A 38 -8.66 14.07 -8.02
CA CYS A 38 -8.99 15.00 -9.11
C CYS A 38 -8.08 16.24 -9.09
N ASP A 39 -7.62 16.64 -7.90
CA ASP A 39 -6.53 17.60 -7.70
C ASP A 39 -5.34 16.85 -7.11
N LEU A 40 -4.25 16.71 -7.88
CA LEU A 40 -3.06 15.98 -7.47
C LEU A 40 -2.32 16.63 -6.29
N SER A 41 -2.61 17.89 -5.97
CA SER A 41 -2.07 18.54 -4.77
C SER A 41 -2.82 18.15 -3.49
N ASP A 42 -4.07 17.66 -3.62
CA ASP A 42 -4.89 17.18 -2.51
C ASP A 42 -4.92 15.65 -2.46
N VAL A 43 -3.89 15.06 -1.84
CA VAL A 43 -3.78 13.61 -1.68
C VAL A 43 -4.55 13.06 -0.47
N ARG A 44 -5.26 13.91 0.27
CA ARG A 44 -5.93 13.52 1.53
C ARG A 44 -7.01 12.47 1.25
N ALA A 45 -7.32 11.66 2.26
CA ALA A 45 -8.25 10.55 2.12
C ALA A 45 -9.67 10.98 1.67
N PHE A 46 -10.08 12.21 2.00
CA PHE A 46 -11.39 12.77 1.64
C PHE A 46 -11.43 13.52 0.31
N ALA A 47 -10.30 13.69 -0.39
CA ALA A 47 -10.24 14.41 -1.66
C ALA A 47 -11.21 13.84 -2.71
N ALA A 48 -11.68 14.69 -3.62
CA ALA A 48 -12.41 14.24 -4.81
C ALA A 48 -11.51 13.29 -5.62
N ARG A 49 -12.07 12.19 -6.13
CA ARG A 49 -11.29 11.11 -6.77
C ARG A 49 -11.96 10.60 -8.03
N ARG A 50 -11.13 10.17 -8.99
CA ARG A 50 -11.54 9.53 -10.24
C ARG A 50 -10.90 8.16 -10.35
N MET A 51 -11.72 7.16 -10.65
CA MET A 51 -11.31 5.83 -11.06
C MET A 51 -11.30 5.73 -12.58
N VAL A 52 -10.23 5.16 -13.16
CA VAL A 52 -10.12 4.84 -14.58
C VAL A 52 -9.55 3.44 -14.76
N CYS A 53 -10.22 2.59 -15.54
CA CYS A 53 -9.71 1.29 -15.94
C CYS A 53 -8.82 1.41 -17.19
N ARG A 54 -7.65 0.78 -17.16
CA ARG A 54 -6.71 0.76 -18.30
C ARG A 54 -7.09 -0.26 -19.37
N ASP A 55 -7.86 -1.28 -19.01
CA ASP A 55 -8.16 -2.39 -19.92
C ASP A 55 -9.47 -2.17 -20.69
N CYS A 56 -10.51 -1.62 -20.05
CA CYS A 56 -11.82 -1.40 -20.68
C CYS A 56 -12.25 0.08 -20.76
N GLY A 57 -11.46 1.01 -20.21
CA GLY A 57 -11.78 2.44 -20.23
C GLY A 57 -12.91 2.87 -19.28
N ALA A 58 -13.48 1.97 -18.48
CA ALA A 58 -14.51 2.32 -17.50
C ALA A 58 -14.02 3.43 -16.55
N MET A 59 -14.87 4.43 -16.33
CA MET A 59 -14.57 5.59 -15.49
C MET A 59 -15.67 5.81 -14.44
N ARG A 60 -15.26 6.19 -13.23
CA ARG A 60 -16.17 6.67 -12.17
C ARG A 60 -15.53 7.83 -11.44
N GLU A 61 -16.36 8.77 -10.97
CA GLU A 61 -15.91 9.86 -10.11
C GLU A 61 -16.63 9.80 -8.77
N LYS A 62 -15.95 10.24 -7.72
CA LYS A 62 -16.51 10.47 -6.40
C LYS A 62 -16.17 11.90 -5.98
N PRO A 63 -17.18 12.71 -5.59
CA PRO A 63 -16.92 14.04 -5.08
C PRO A 63 -16.17 13.96 -3.75
N GLN A 64 -15.55 15.08 -3.36
CA GLN A 64 -14.96 15.22 -2.03
C GLN A 64 -16.03 14.94 -0.96
N THR A 65 -15.68 14.15 0.05
CA THR A 65 -16.58 13.89 1.18
C THR A 65 -16.37 14.95 2.27
N PRO A 66 -17.43 15.50 2.89
CA PRO A 66 -17.29 16.39 4.04
C PRO A 66 -16.57 15.70 5.20
N ASN A 67 -15.87 16.48 6.02
CA ASN A 67 -15.28 15.98 7.27
C ASN A 67 -16.37 15.33 8.15
N GLY A 68 -16.16 14.07 8.54
CA GLY A 68 -17.07 13.30 9.41
C GLY A 68 -17.92 12.24 8.70
N ALA A 69 -18.00 12.26 7.36
CA ALA A 69 -18.56 11.14 6.60
C ALA A 69 -17.54 9.98 6.53
N SER A 70 -18.01 8.74 6.32
CA SER A 70 -17.11 7.60 6.12
C SER A 70 -16.15 7.87 4.96
N ILE A 71 -14.87 7.98 5.28
CA ILE A 71 -13.80 8.30 4.33
C ILE A 71 -13.27 6.99 3.78
N ASP A 72 -13.69 6.66 2.57
CA ASP A 72 -13.09 5.57 1.81
C ASP A 72 -12.48 6.11 0.51
N PRO A 73 -11.13 6.23 0.45
CA PRO A 73 -10.43 6.67 -0.76
C PRO A 73 -10.46 5.60 -1.86
N PHE A 74 -10.79 4.35 -1.53
CA PHE A 74 -10.94 3.25 -2.50
C PHE A 74 -12.29 3.24 -3.20
N MET A 75 -13.22 4.15 -2.86
CA MET A 75 -14.53 4.25 -3.52
C MET A 75 -15.36 2.94 -3.43
N GLY A 76 -15.18 2.16 -2.35
CA GLY A 76 -15.79 0.85 -2.15
C GLY A 76 -15.18 -0.28 -2.98
N LEU A 77 -14.07 -0.04 -3.67
CA LEU A 77 -13.41 -1.01 -4.55
C LEU A 77 -12.27 -1.73 -3.83
N ALA A 78 -12.08 -3.01 -4.17
CA ALA A 78 -11.04 -3.82 -3.54
C ALA A 78 -9.64 -3.44 -4.09
N PRO A 79 -8.63 -3.22 -3.23
CA PRO A 79 -7.25 -3.00 -3.68
C PRO A 79 -6.75 -4.21 -4.45
N ARG A 80 -6.14 -4.02 -5.63
CA ARG A 80 -5.71 -5.12 -6.50
C ARG A 80 -4.50 -5.87 -5.95
N PHE A 81 -3.55 -5.16 -5.35
CA PHE A 81 -2.30 -5.76 -4.88
C PHE A 81 -2.51 -6.48 -3.55
N ARG A 82 -2.91 -7.75 -3.62
CA ARG A 82 -3.16 -8.63 -2.48
C ARG A 82 -2.20 -9.81 -2.53
N ALA A 83 -1.15 -9.76 -1.70
CA ALA A 83 -0.21 -10.85 -1.55
C ALA A 83 -0.79 -11.88 -0.56
N ALA A 84 -1.60 -12.80 -1.09
CA ALA A 84 -2.22 -13.86 -0.30
C ALA A 84 -1.21 -14.88 0.21
N THR A 85 -1.24 -15.16 1.51
CA THR A 85 -0.43 -16.17 2.20
C THR A 85 -1.33 -17.08 3.04
N ARG A 86 -0.81 -18.19 3.57
CA ARG A 86 -1.55 -19.02 4.53
C ARG A 86 -1.86 -18.33 5.87
N HIS A 87 -1.26 -17.16 6.13
CA HIS A 87 -1.41 -16.40 7.36
C HIS A 87 -2.38 -15.21 7.23
N GLY A 88 -2.82 -14.94 5.99
CA GLY A 88 -3.64 -13.78 5.63
C GLY A 88 -3.07 -13.05 4.41
N ASP A 89 -3.77 -11.99 4.02
CA ASP A 89 -3.41 -11.20 2.84
C ASP A 89 -2.60 -9.97 3.26
N LEU A 90 -1.42 -9.81 2.67
CA LEU A 90 -0.68 -8.56 2.75
C LEU A 90 -1.14 -7.66 1.59
N VAL A 91 -1.87 -6.61 1.92
CA VAL A 91 -2.44 -5.69 0.93
C VAL A 91 -1.53 -4.47 0.76
N ALA A 92 -1.16 -4.19 -0.48
CA ALA A 92 -0.56 -2.92 -0.88
C ALA A 92 -1.59 -2.09 -1.66
N TRP A 93 -1.44 -0.77 -1.62
CA TRP A 93 -2.41 0.13 -2.25
C TRP A 93 -1.97 0.57 -3.64
N ASN A 94 -0.68 0.56 -3.88
CA ASN A 94 -0.04 0.89 -5.15
C ASN A 94 1.38 0.30 -5.19
N GLU A 95 2.10 0.61 -6.25
CA GLU A 95 3.50 0.28 -6.53
C GLU A 95 4.42 0.73 -5.42
N GLU A 96 4.34 1.99 -5.04
CA GLU A 96 5.23 2.57 -4.04
C GLU A 96 5.06 1.88 -2.68
N HIS A 97 3.82 1.61 -2.29
CA HIS A 97 3.52 0.90 -1.05
C HIS A 97 3.99 -0.57 -1.13
N LEU A 98 3.81 -1.24 -2.26
CA LEU A 98 4.28 -2.62 -2.45
C LEU A 98 5.81 -2.70 -2.33
N ASP A 99 6.51 -1.76 -2.95
CA ASP A 99 7.97 -1.67 -2.94
C ASP A 99 8.50 -1.31 -1.54
N TYR A 100 7.81 -0.42 -0.82
CA TYR A 100 8.08 -0.08 0.57
C TYR A 100 7.98 -1.32 1.48
N LEU A 101 6.88 -2.08 1.34
CA LEU A 101 6.65 -3.31 2.10
C LEU A 101 7.71 -4.37 1.78
N GLU A 102 8.01 -4.59 0.51
CA GLU A 102 9.05 -5.54 0.07
C GLU A 102 10.41 -5.17 0.67
N THR A 103 10.81 -3.89 0.55
CA THR A 103 12.06 -3.37 1.09
C THR A 103 12.15 -3.62 2.59
N TYR A 104 11.13 -3.23 3.35
CA TYR A 104 11.12 -3.44 4.80
C TYR A 104 11.18 -4.93 5.17
N LEU A 105 10.34 -5.76 4.55
CA LEU A 105 10.17 -7.17 4.93
C LEU A 105 11.34 -8.06 4.49
N SER A 106 12.10 -7.65 3.47
CA SER A 106 13.28 -8.37 2.96
C SER A 106 14.41 -8.49 4.00
N GLY A 107 14.55 -7.51 4.88
CA GLY A 107 15.57 -7.49 5.92
C GLY A 107 15.42 -8.63 6.94
N ARG A 108 16.55 -9.19 7.38
CA ARG A 108 16.72 -9.95 8.63
C ARG A 108 16.62 -9.03 9.84
N VAL A 109 17.30 -7.89 9.78
CA VAL A 109 17.18 -6.78 10.74
C VAL A 109 16.39 -5.68 10.05
N ARG A 110 15.32 -5.18 10.68
CA ARG A 110 14.42 -4.22 10.04
C ARG A 110 14.32 -2.96 10.87
N VAL A 111 14.60 -1.82 10.25
CA VAL A 111 14.63 -0.52 10.93
C VAL A 111 13.67 0.43 10.24
N GLU A 112 12.75 0.98 11.02
CA GLU A 112 11.98 2.16 10.64
C GLU A 112 12.68 3.39 11.20
N GLN A 113 13.05 4.32 10.33
CA GLN A 113 13.60 5.62 10.72
C GLN A 113 12.45 6.55 11.09
N LEU A 114 12.20 6.68 12.39
CA LEU A 114 11.23 7.63 12.93
C LEU A 114 11.76 9.07 12.80
N PRO A 115 10.88 10.06 12.60
CA PRO A 115 11.25 11.47 12.70
C PRO A 115 11.88 11.77 14.06
N VAL A 116 12.79 12.75 14.11
CA VAL A 116 13.48 13.16 15.35
C VAL A 116 12.49 13.71 16.38
N ASP A 117 11.34 14.20 15.94
CA ASP A 117 10.29 14.75 16.80
C ASP A 117 9.70 13.66 17.72
N PRO A 118 9.82 13.78 19.06
CA PRO A 118 9.23 12.85 20.02
C PRO A 118 7.69 12.86 20.04
N ALA A 119 7.04 13.87 19.43
CA ALA A 119 5.60 13.89 19.14
C ALA A 119 5.23 13.19 17.81
N GLY A 120 6.22 12.61 17.13
CA GLY A 120 6.08 11.93 15.85
C GLY A 120 5.06 10.78 15.84
N PRO A 121 4.79 10.18 14.67
CA PRO A 121 3.63 9.32 14.43
C PRO A 121 3.70 7.98 15.19
N ARG A 122 3.30 7.98 16.47
CA ARG A 122 3.25 6.76 17.30
C ARG A 122 2.08 5.88 16.86
N ASN A 123 2.37 4.63 16.49
CA ASN A 123 1.39 3.61 16.08
C ASN A 123 0.54 4.00 14.86
N GLN A 124 0.98 5.00 14.09
CA GLN A 124 0.28 5.48 12.90
C GLN A 124 0.98 5.08 11.59
N THR A 125 2.25 4.68 11.67
CA THR A 125 3.03 4.30 10.48
C THR A 125 2.57 2.98 9.90
N ILE A 126 2.84 2.76 8.61
CA ILE A 126 2.61 1.48 7.93
C ILE A 126 3.28 0.33 8.70
N VAL A 127 4.56 0.47 9.06
CA VAL A 127 5.33 -0.59 9.74
C VAL A 127 4.73 -0.93 11.12
N SER A 128 4.31 0.09 11.88
CA SER A 128 3.71 -0.13 13.19
C SER A 128 2.41 -0.94 13.11
N ARG A 129 1.60 -0.70 12.07
CA ARG A 129 0.32 -1.36 11.83
C ARG A 129 0.42 -2.71 11.10
N LEU A 130 1.61 -3.09 10.64
CA LEU A 130 1.78 -4.40 10.00
C LEU A 130 1.39 -5.53 10.95
N PRO A 131 0.67 -6.55 10.45
CA PRO A 131 0.37 -7.73 11.24
C PRO A 131 1.64 -8.41 11.77
N ALA A 132 1.54 -8.96 12.98
CA ALA A 132 2.66 -9.67 13.61
C ALA A 132 3.17 -10.83 12.73
N TRP A 133 2.27 -11.54 12.04
CA TRP A 133 2.63 -12.64 11.14
C TRP A 133 3.47 -12.16 9.94
N ALA A 134 3.25 -10.94 9.43
CA ALA A 134 4.01 -10.41 8.30
C ALA A 134 5.44 -10.03 8.75
N LYS A 135 5.59 -9.53 9.98
CA LYS A 135 6.89 -9.18 10.58
C LYS A 135 7.68 -10.38 11.08
N SER A 136 7.03 -11.52 11.29
CA SER A 136 7.68 -12.75 11.76
C SER A 136 8.78 -13.23 10.81
N ALA A 137 9.99 -13.43 11.34
CA ALA A 137 11.13 -13.94 10.57
C ALA A 137 10.83 -15.30 9.91
N LYS A 138 10.04 -16.16 10.57
CA LYS A 138 9.67 -17.50 10.07
C LYS A 138 8.80 -17.44 8.82
N ASN A 139 8.07 -16.35 8.62
CA ASN A 139 7.13 -16.20 7.51
C ASN A 139 7.73 -15.42 6.35
N ARG A 140 8.92 -14.82 6.51
CA ARG A 140 9.49 -13.87 5.55
C ARG A 140 9.51 -14.43 4.13
N ASP A 141 10.03 -15.63 3.95
CA ASP A 141 10.22 -16.17 2.60
C ASP A 141 8.87 -16.43 1.92
N ASP A 142 7.83 -16.80 2.68
CA ASP A 142 6.47 -16.97 2.17
C ASP A 142 5.85 -15.63 1.76
N VAL A 143 5.99 -14.62 2.63
CA VAL A 143 5.52 -13.26 2.36
C VAL A 143 6.19 -12.67 1.12
N LEU A 144 7.52 -12.78 1.01
CA LEU A 144 8.26 -12.25 -0.14
C LEU A 144 7.93 -12.99 -1.44
N ARG A 145 7.69 -14.31 -1.40
CA ARG A 145 7.17 -15.04 -2.57
C ARG A 145 5.81 -14.52 -3.00
N ALA A 146 4.90 -14.28 -2.06
CA ALA A 146 3.57 -13.75 -2.37
C ALA A 146 3.64 -12.33 -2.95
N VAL A 147 4.50 -11.46 -2.41
CA VAL A 147 4.78 -10.11 -2.95
C VAL A 147 5.36 -10.20 -4.37
N ALA A 148 6.33 -11.07 -4.60
CA ALA A 148 6.93 -11.27 -5.91
C ALA A 148 5.93 -11.77 -6.95
N ARG A 149 4.96 -12.61 -6.56
CA ARG A 149 3.86 -13.03 -7.44
C ARG A 149 3.00 -11.84 -7.85
N VAL A 150 2.56 -11.02 -6.89
CA VAL A 150 1.77 -9.81 -7.18
C VAL A 150 2.51 -8.86 -8.10
N ARG A 151 3.84 -8.70 -7.96
CA ARG A 151 4.65 -7.87 -8.87
C ARG A 151 4.67 -8.38 -10.31
N LYS A 152 4.62 -9.70 -10.52
CA LYS A 152 4.59 -10.31 -11.86
C LYS A 152 3.22 -10.20 -12.54
N GLU A 153 2.14 -10.20 -11.75
CA GLU A 153 0.75 -10.09 -12.23
C GLU A 153 0.33 -8.65 -12.59
N ARG A 154 1.30 -7.72 -12.64
CA ARG A 154 1.10 -6.31 -13.01
C ARG A 154 1.01 -6.05 -14.51
N GLY A 155 1.29 -7.08 -15.31
CA GLY A 155 1.25 -7.06 -16.77
C GLY A 155 -0.16 -7.20 -17.30
#